data_AF-A0A8B3NK73-F1
#
_entry.id   AF-A0A8B3NK73-F1
#
_cell.length_a   1.000
_cell.length_b   1.000
_cell.length_c   1.000
_cell.angle_alpha   90.00
_cell.angle_beta   90.00
_cell.angle_gamma   90.00
#
_symmetry.space_group_name_H-M   'P 1'
#
loop_
_entity.id
_entity.type
_entity.pdbx_description
1 polymer ?
#
loop_
_entity_poly.entity_id
_entity_poly.type
_entity_poly.pdbx_seq_one_letter_code
_entity_poly.pdbx_strand_id
1 'polypeptide(L)'
;PEEIRKQVDDIRTKAKANGHKVRIGVNAFAIARESEQEARAVLDEIIAKANPEAVQGFADQVKNAGKASPEGEGNWAKSSLEDLVQYNDGFRSNLIGTPEQIAERILKLKDAGADLILLGFLHFQEEVEFFGKRVITLVRELEAARDRELVAAE
;
A
#
# COMPACT_ATOMS: atom_id res chain seq x y z
N PRO A 1 -2.58 -7.11 -3.86
CA PRO A 1 -1.52 -7.52 -4.81
C PRO A 1 -2.05 -7.83 -6.21
N GLU A 2 -3.09 -8.65 -6.34
CA GLU A 2 -3.67 -8.98 -7.66
C GLU A 2 -4.17 -7.76 -8.43
N GLU A 3 -4.91 -6.88 -7.77
CA GLU A 3 -5.40 -5.65 -8.41
C GLU A 3 -4.26 -4.71 -8.81
N ILE A 4 -3.22 -4.63 -7.98
CA ILE A 4 -1.99 -3.89 -8.32
C ILE A 4 -1.32 -4.49 -9.56
N ARG A 5 -1.24 -5.83 -9.66
CA ARG A 5 -0.65 -6.49 -10.83
C ARG A 5 -1.40 -6.13 -12.10
N LYS A 6 -2.73 -6.16 -12.09
CA LYS A 6 -3.55 -5.74 -13.25
C LYS A 6 -3.24 -4.31 -13.69
N GLN A 7 -3.16 -3.38 -12.73
CA GLN A 7 -2.85 -1.98 -13.02
C GLN A 7 -1.41 -1.81 -13.53
N VAL A 8 -0.45 -2.50 -12.92
CA VAL A 8 0.95 -2.51 -13.35
C VAL A 8 1.09 -3.02 -14.77
N ASP A 9 0.45 -4.14 -15.10
CA ASP A 9 0.51 -4.76 -16.43
C ASP A 9 -0.11 -3.85 -17.49
N ASP A 10 -1.25 -3.23 -17.20
CA ASP A 10 -1.88 -2.24 -18.07
C ASP A 10 -0.99 -1.02 -18.31
N ILE A 11 -0.46 -0.40 -17.25
CA ILE A 11 0.42 0.78 -17.34
C ILE A 11 1.68 0.44 -18.12
N ARG A 12 2.33 -0.69 -17.83
CA ARG A 12 3.56 -1.11 -18.53
C ARG A 12 3.31 -1.44 -19.99
N THR A 13 2.14 -2.02 -20.32
CA THR A 13 1.72 -2.29 -21.71
C THR A 13 1.56 -0.98 -22.48
N LYS A 14 0.85 0.00 -21.91
CA LYS A 14 0.67 1.33 -22.49
C LYS A 14 1.99 2.09 -22.63
N ALA A 15 2.87 2.02 -21.62
CA ALA A 15 4.19 2.64 -21.67
C ALA A 15 5.06 2.03 -22.79
N LYS A 16 5.09 0.70 -22.90
CA LYS A 16 5.83 0.00 -23.95
C LYS A 16 5.33 0.35 -25.35
N ALA A 17 4.01 0.45 -25.55
CA ALA A 17 3.41 0.86 -26.81
C ALA A 17 3.84 2.29 -27.24
N ASN A 18 4.24 3.12 -26.27
CA ASN A 18 4.77 4.47 -26.50
C ASN A 18 6.31 4.55 -26.41
N GLY A 19 7.01 3.42 -26.44
CA GLY A 19 8.48 3.39 -26.40
C GLY A 19 9.09 3.77 -25.05
N HIS A 20 8.32 3.71 -23.97
CA HIS A 20 8.76 4.05 -22.62
C HIS A 20 8.89 2.82 -21.72
N LYS A 21 9.76 2.93 -20.72
CA LYS A 21 9.85 2.01 -19.58
C LYS A 21 9.62 2.80 -18.30
N VAL A 22 8.65 2.37 -17.50
CA VAL A 22 8.23 3.08 -16.29
C VAL A 22 8.45 2.23 -15.04
N ARG A 23 8.66 2.92 -13.92
CA ARG A 23 8.62 2.32 -12.57
C ARG A 23 7.28 2.66 -11.93
N ILE A 24 6.75 1.74 -11.12
CA ILE A 24 5.45 1.88 -10.48
C ILE A 24 5.64 2.11 -8.98
N GLY A 25 5.10 3.22 -8.49
CA GLY A 25 4.98 3.50 -7.06
C GLY A 25 3.58 3.14 -6.56
N VAL A 26 3.49 2.50 -5.39
CA VAL A 26 2.22 2.26 -4.70
C VAL A 26 2.16 3.06 -3.41
N ASN A 27 1.01 3.66 -3.11
CA ASN A 27 0.79 4.34 -1.85
C ASN A 27 0.46 3.33 -0.74
N ALA A 28 1.02 3.51 0.46
CA ALA A 28 0.68 2.69 1.61
C ALA A 28 0.82 3.47 2.91
N PHE A 29 -0.09 3.21 3.84
CA PHE A 29 0.03 3.63 5.23
C PHE A 29 0.46 2.42 6.07
N ALA A 30 1.48 2.59 6.90
CA ALA A 30 2.03 1.51 7.71
C ALA A 30 1.60 1.62 9.17
N ILE A 31 1.09 0.53 9.73
CA ILE A 31 0.83 0.36 11.16
C ILE A 31 1.51 -0.94 11.58
N ALA A 32 2.78 -0.80 11.97
CA ALA A 32 3.60 -1.92 12.43
C ALA A 32 3.60 -1.97 13.96
N ARG A 33 3.23 -3.11 14.54
CA ARG A 33 3.21 -3.38 15.98
C ARG A 33 3.74 -4.78 16.27
N GLU A 34 4.11 -5.07 17.52
CA GLU A 34 4.63 -6.40 17.88
C GLU A 34 3.56 -7.51 17.76
N SER A 35 2.27 -7.13 17.76
CA SER A 35 1.16 -8.06 17.51
C SER A 35 0.15 -7.51 16.50
N GLU A 36 -0.52 -8.41 15.78
CA GLU A 36 -1.59 -8.05 14.84
C GLU A 36 -2.76 -7.37 15.57
N GLN A 37 -3.10 -7.84 16.77
CA GLN A 37 -4.17 -7.26 17.57
C GLN A 37 -3.90 -5.79 17.92
N GLU A 38 -2.67 -5.46 18.28
CA GLU A 38 -2.27 -4.09 18.58
C GLU A 38 -2.30 -3.20 17.33
N ALA A 39 -1.81 -3.70 16.19
CA ALA A 39 -1.89 -2.96 14.92
C ALA A 39 -3.35 -2.69 14.53
N ARG A 40 -4.24 -3.66 14.74
CA ARG A 40 -5.67 -3.50 14.46
C ARG A 40 -6.34 -2.52 15.41
N ALA A 41 -6.02 -2.57 16.69
CA ALA A 41 -6.54 -1.60 17.67
C ALA A 41 -6.14 -0.16 17.31
N VAL A 42 -4.92 0.06 16.84
CA VAL A 42 -4.47 1.38 16.35
C VAL A 42 -5.24 1.81 15.09
N LEU A 43 -5.47 0.90 14.15
CA LEU A 43 -6.30 1.19 12.98
C LEU A 43 -7.72 1.63 13.39
N ASP A 44 -8.34 0.87 14.29
CA ASP A 44 -9.70 1.15 14.78
C ASP A 44 -9.74 2.51 15.52
N GLU A 45 -8.70 2.84 16.29
CA GLU A 45 -8.58 4.14 16.95
C GLU A 45 -8.44 5.30 15.96
N ILE A 46 -7.63 5.15 14.91
CA ILE A 46 -7.48 6.15 13.85
C ILE A 46 -8.82 6.42 13.17
N ILE A 47 -9.55 5.35 12.83
CA ILE A 47 -10.87 5.46 12.21
C ILE A 47 -11.86 6.13 13.16
N ALA A 48 -11.89 5.72 14.43
CA ALA A 48 -12.80 6.29 15.44
C ALA A 48 -12.55 7.79 15.71
N LYS A 49 -11.30 8.25 15.55
CA LYS A 49 -10.90 9.66 15.73
C LYS A 49 -10.89 10.47 14.44
N ALA A 50 -11.25 9.88 13.30
CA ALA A 50 -11.31 10.59 12.03
C ALA A 50 -12.36 11.72 12.07
N ASN A 51 -12.10 12.82 11.34
CA ASN A 51 -13.09 13.88 11.18
C ASN A 51 -14.15 13.44 10.16
N PRO A 52 -15.40 13.17 10.57
CA PRO A 52 -16.40 12.59 9.68
C PRO A 52 -16.77 13.52 8.51
N GLU A 53 -16.81 14.83 8.74
CA GLU A 53 -17.12 15.81 7.68
C GLU A 53 -16.02 15.84 6.62
N ALA A 54 -14.76 15.76 7.05
CA ALA A 54 -13.63 15.75 6.14
C ALA A 54 -13.58 14.46 5.30
N VAL A 55 -13.81 13.30 5.92
CA VAL A 55 -13.89 12.00 5.22
C VAL A 55 -15.05 12.01 4.22
N GLN A 56 -16.22 12.50 4.63
CA GLN A 56 -17.38 12.59 3.74
C GLN A 56 -17.14 13.54 2.57
N GLY A 57 -16.55 14.72 2.83
CA GLY A 57 -16.18 15.67 1.80
C GLY A 57 -15.23 15.08 0.76
N PHE A 58 -14.25 14.28 1.19
CA PHE A 58 -13.36 13.56 0.28
C PHE A 58 -14.09 12.46 -0.49
N ALA A 59 -14.96 11.68 0.15
CA ALA A 59 -15.76 10.65 -0.51
C ALA A 59 -16.64 11.24 -1.62
N ASP A 60 -17.19 12.44 -1.43
CA ASP A 60 -17.96 13.13 -2.45
C ASP A 60 -17.08 13.57 -3.64
N GLN A 61 -15.85 14.04 -3.38
CA GLN A 61 -14.90 14.37 -4.45
C GLN A 61 -14.45 13.12 -5.22
N VAL A 62 -14.24 11.99 -4.55
CA VAL A 62 -13.94 10.71 -5.22
C VAL A 62 -15.05 10.32 -6.19
N LYS A 63 -16.33 10.45 -5.78
CA LYS A 63 -17.49 10.17 -6.64
C LYS A 63 -17.57 11.13 -7.81
N ASN A 64 -17.31 12.43 -7.57
CA ASN A 64 -17.32 13.44 -8.63
C ASN A 64 -16.22 13.18 -9.67
N ALA A 65 -15.01 12.85 -9.23
CA ALA A 65 -13.89 12.51 -10.11
C ALA A 65 -14.18 11.26 -10.96
N GLY A 66 -14.77 10.23 -10.36
CA GLY A 66 -15.19 9.03 -11.10
C GLY A 66 -16.23 9.35 -12.18
N LYS A 67 -17.26 10.14 -11.86
CA LYS A 67 -18.27 10.56 -12.86
C LYS A 67 -17.70 11.41 -13.99
N ALA A 68 -16.60 12.11 -13.76
CA ALA A 68 -15.96 12.96 -14.74
C ALA A 68 -14.98 12.20 -15.67
N SER A 69 -14.62 10.96 -15.35
CA SER A 69 -13.76 10.15 -16.23
C SER A 69 -14.55 9.61 -17.43
N PRO A 70 -13.91 9.40 -18.59
CA PRO A 70 -14.56 8.76 -19.75
C PRO A 70 -15.19 7.40 -19.44
N GLU A 71 -14.58 6.66 -18.51
CA GLU A 71 -15.01 5.34 -18.08
C GLU A 71 -16.12 5.39 -17.02
N GLY A 72 -16.40 6.56 -16.42
CA GLY A 72 -17.33 6.72 -15.31
C GLY A 72 -16.84 6.09 -13.99
N GLU A 73 -15.59 5.66 -13.94
CA GLU A 73 -14.93 5.04 -12.79
C GLU A 73 -13.67 5.85 -12.41
N GLY A 74 -13.47 6.09 -11.12
CA GLY A 74 -12.31 6.79 -10.57
C GLY A 74 -11.38 5.86 -9.80
N ASN A 75 -10.14 6.29 -9.55
CA ASN A 75 -9.09 5.49 -8.88
C ASN A 75 -9.51 4.89 -7.52
N TRP A 76 -10.43 5.55 -6.81
CA TRP A 76 -10.92 5.17 -5.48
C TRP A 76 -12.40 4.78 -5.48
N ALA A 77 -12.99 4.49 -6.65
CA ALA A 77 -14.41 4.17 -6.76
C ALA A 77 -14.83 2.91 -5.96
N LYS A 78 -13.88 2.04 -5.63
CA LYS A 78 -14.09 0.79 -4.88
C LYS A 78 -13.63 0.87 -3.42
N SER A 79 -13.22 2.04 -2.93
CA SER A 79 -12.76 2.24 -1.56
C SER A 79 -13.93 2.33 -0.58
N SER A 80 -13.77 1.73 0.60
CA SER A 80 -14.70 1.92 1.73
C SER A 80 -14.51 3.30 2.38
N LEU A 81 -15.42 3.72 3.27
CA LEU A 81 -15.24 5.01 3.98
C LEU A 81 -14.01 4.95 4.90
N GLU A 82 -13.75 3.78 5.48
CA GLU A 82 -12.59 3.51 6.31
C GLU A 82 -11.30 3.66 5.51
N ASP A 83 -11.26 3.19 4.27
CA ASP A 83 -10.11 3.37 3.38
C ASP A 83 -9.86 4.86 3.03
N LEU A 84 -10.92 5.67 3.04
CA LEU A 84 -10.87 7.10 2.75
C LEU A 84 -10.46 7.96 3.96
N VAL A 85 -10.36 7.38 5.17
CA VAL A 85 -9.82 8.06 6.36
C VAL A 85 -8.36 8.47 6.12
N GLN A 86 -7.57 7.60 5.49
CA GLN A 86 -6.29 7.99 4.94
C GLN A 86 -6.48 8.33 3.47
N TYR A 87 -6.49 9.64 3.19
CA TYR A 87 -6.55 10.15 1.83
C TYR A 87 -5.56 9.42 0.92
N ASN A 88 -6.00 9.11 -0.30
CA ASN A 88 -5.27 8.25 -1.25
C ASN A 88 -5.20 6.76 -0.87
N ASP A 89 -6.25 6.22 -0.22
CA ASP A 89 -6.46 4.76 -0.06
C ASP A 89 -5.35 4.08 0.75
N GLY A 90 -4.72 4.81 1.68
CA GLY A 90 -3.47 4.41 2.30
C GLY A 90 -3.55 3.03 2.99
N PHE A 91 -4.71 2.68 3.55
CA PHE A 91 -4.93 1.40 4.22
C PHE A 91 -5.10 0.21 3.27
N ARG A 92 -5.49 0.43 2.01
CA ARG A 92 -5.81 -0.65 1.06
C ARG A 92 -4.60 -1.52 0.69
N SER A 93 -3.39 -0.96 0.73
CA SER A 93 -2.15 -1.72 0.56
C SER A 93 -1.95 -2.76 1.68
N ASN A 94 -2.58 -2.52 2.83
CA ASN A 94 -2.63 -3.37 4.01
C ASN A 94 -1.25 -3.67 4.60
N LEU A 95 -0.46 -2.62 4.85
CA LEU A 95 0.78 -2.71 5.63
C LEU A 95 0.48 -2.52 7.12
N ILE A 96 -0.45 -3.32 7.64
CA ILE A 96 -1.01 -3.23 8.98
C ILE A 96 -0.86 -4.62 9.61
N GLY A 97 -0.09 -4.74 10.70
CA GLY A 97 0.17 -6.01 11.36
C GLY A 97 1.56 -6.08 12.01
N THR A 98 2.07 -7.31 12.14
CA THR A 98 3.43 -7.56 12.66
C THR A 98 4.50 -7.22 11.62
N PRO A 99 5.78 -7.02 12.03
CA PRO A 99 6.86 -6.78 11.09
C PRO A 99 7.00 -7.85 10.01
N GLU A 100 6.79 -9.12 10.38
CA GLU A 100 6.86 -10.28 9.48
C GLU A 100 5.72 -10.25 8.46
N GLN A 101 4.49 -10.03 8.92
CA GLN A 101 3.31 -9.92 8.05
C GLN A 101 3.48 -8.77 7.03
N ILE A 102 3.98 -7.62 7.50
CA ILE A 102 4.23 -6.46 6.66
C ILE A 102 5.37 -6.75 5.67
N ALA A 103 6.47 -7.36 6.11
CA ALA A 103 7.59 -7.69 5.24
C ALA A 103 7.15 -8.64 4.12
N GLU A 104 6.45 -9.72 4.43
CA GLU A 104 5.87 -10.63 3.42
C GLU A 104 4.92 -9.90 2.46
N ARG A 105 4.11 -8.98 2.98
CA ARG A 105 3.19 -8.18 2.17
C ARG A 105 3.95 -7.27 1.20
N ILE A 106 5.04 -6.66 1.62
CA ILE A 106 5.93 -5.86 0.77
C ILE A 106 6.49 -6.71 -0.37
N LEU A 107 6.95 -7.93 -0.09
CA LEU A 107 7.42 -8.84 -1.14
C LEU A 107 6.29 -9.19 -2.10
N LYS A 108 5.07 -9.47 -1.61
CA LYS A 108 3.89 -9.71 -2.48
C LYS A 108 3.53 -8.49 -3.35
N LEU A 109 3.75 -7.26 -2.88
CA LEU A 109 3.56 -6.04 -3.67
C LEU A 109 4.66 -5.89 -4.73
N LYS A 110 5.92 -6.20 -4.38
CA LYS A 110 7.04 -6.25 -5.32
C LYS A 110 6.82 -7.29 -6.41
N ASP A 111 6.34 -8.49 -6.05
CA ASP A 111 5.96 -9.57 -6.97
C ASP A 111 4.74 -9.21 -7.84
N ALA A 112 3.94 -8.22 -7.42
CA ALA A 112 2.89 -7.62 -8.24
C ALA A 112 3.42 -6.50 -9.16
N GLY A 113 4.71 -6.15 -9.06
CA GLY A 113 5.40 -5.20 -9.90
C GLY A 113 5.52 -3.79 -9.35
N ALA A 114 5.29 -3.59 -8.04
CA ALA A 114 5.63 -2.34 -7.36
C ALA A 114 7.16 -2.17 -7.27
N ASP A 115 7.67 -1.06 -7.78
CA ASP A 115 9.09 -0.67 -7.73
C ASP A 115 9.41 0.22 -6.51
N LEU A 116 8.38 0.91 -5.98
CA LEU A 116 8.47 1.83 -4.85
C LEU A 116 7.19 1.72 -4.01
N ILE A 117 7.33 1.84 -2.69
CA ILE A 117 6.20 2.08 -1.78
C ILE A 117 6.37 3.47 -1.20
N LEU A 118 5.40 4.36 -1.46
CA LEU A 118 5.29 5.65 -0.79
C LEU A 118 4.60 5.43 0.56
N LEU A 119 5.37 5.53 1.64
CA LEU A 119 4.95 5.19 2.99
C LEU A 119 4.48 6.41 3.78
N GLY A 120 3.30 6.30 4.37
CA GLY A 120 2.77 7.20 5.40
C GLY A 120 2.73 6.54 6.78
N PHE A 121 2.86 7.36 7.82
CA PHE A 121 2.85 6.97 9.23
C PHE A 121 2.04 8.00 10.03
N LEU A 122 1.46 7.60 11.16
CA LEU A 122 0.74 8.54 12.03
C LEU A 122 1.73 9.29 12.93
N HIS A 123 2.62 8.53 13.56
CA HIS A 123 3.65 9.03 14.48
C HIS A 123 5.01 8.84 13.82
N PHE A 124 5.32 9.73 12.87
CA PHE A 124 6.42 9.56 11.93
C PHE A 124 7.78 9.35 12.58
N GLN A 125 8.08 9.97 13.73
CA GLN A 125 9.41 9.85 14.33
C GLN A 125 9.68 8.42 14.83
N GLU A 126 8.79 7.90 15.68
CA GLU A 126 8.95 6.60 16.30
C GLU A 126 8.64 5.47 15.31
N GLU A 127 7.60 5.64 14.48
CA GLU A 127 7.16 4.58 13.58
C GLU A 127 8.13 4.38 12.41
N VAL A 128 8.78 5.43 11.91
CA VAL A 128 9.82 5.30 10.88
C VAL A 128 11.05 4.58 11.43
N GLU A 129 11.48 4.90 12.65
CA GLU A 129 12.60 4.22 13.29
C GLU A 129 12.28 2.73 13.50
N PHE A 130 11.12 2.41 14.06
CA PHE A 130 10.68 1.04 14.25
C PHE A 130 10.59 0.28 12.93
N PHE A 131 9.94 0.86 11.92
CA PHE A 131 9.80 0.26 10.59
C PHE A 131 11.16 0.01 9.94
N GLY A 132 12.07 0.98 10.02
CA GLY A 132 13.43 0.85 9.50
C GLY A 132 14.21 -0.28 10.17
N LYS A 133 14.16 -0.37 11.50
CA LYS A 133 14.90 -1.40 12.26
C LYS A 133 14.29 -2.79 12.13
N ARG A 134 12.96 -2.90 12.09
CA ARG A 134 12.26 -4.19 12.17
C ARG A 134 11.77 -4.67 10.81
N VAL A 135 11.06 -3.83 10.06
CA VAL A 135 10.43 -4.25 8.80
C VAL A 135 11.43 -4.28 7.65
N ILE A 136 12.20 -3.20 7.45
CA ILE A 136 13.15 -3.14 6.32
C ILE A 136 14.20 -4.25 6.43
N THR A 137 14.71 -4.51 7.64
CA THR A 137 15.65 -5.62 7.92
C THR A 137 15.05 -6.96 7.47
N LEU A 138 13.85 -7.30 7.91
CA LEU A 138 13.16 -8.54 7.53
C LEU A 138 12.91 -8.64 6.02
N VAL A 139 12.54 -7.55 5.36
CA VAL A 139 12.39 -7.52 3.90
C VAL A 139 13.69 -7.92 3.21
N ARG A 140 14.84 -7.38 3.65
CA ARG A 140 16.15 -7.73 3.07
C ARG A 140 16.57 -9.16 3.34
N GLU A 141 16.27 -9.68 4.53
CA GLU A 141 16.52 -11.09 4.87
C GLU A 141 15.70 -12.04 3.99
N LEU A 142 14.42 -11.74 3.78
CA LEU A 142 13.54 -12.52 2.91
C LEU A 142 13.97 -12.46 1.44
N GLU A 143 14.38 -11.29 0.94
CA GLU A 143 14.93 -11.15 -0.41
C GLU A 143 16.20 -12.00 -0.57
N ALA A 144 17.15 -11.89 0.36
CA ALA A 144 18.39 -12.67 0.32
C ALA A 144 18.14 -14.18 0.44
N ALA A 145 17.11 -14.61 1.18
CA ALA A 145 16.71 -16.00 1.26
C ALA A 145 16.18 -16.51 -0.09
N ARG A 146 15.29 -15.76 -0.74
CA ARG A 146 14.78 -16.10 -2.09
C ARG A 146 15.90 -16.20 -3.12
N ASP A 147 16.86 -15.28 -3.10
CA ASP A 147 18.00 -15.31 -4.03
C ASP A 147 18.85 -16.57 -3.85
N ARG A 148 19.08 -17.00 -2.60
CA ARG A 148 19.80 -18.26 -2.31
C ARG A 148 19.03 -19.49 -2.77
N GLU A 149 17.71 -19.51 -2.58
CA GLU A 149 16.85 -20.62 -3.04
C GLU A 149 16.87 -20.75 -4.57
N LEU A 150 16.84 -19.63 -5.29
CA LEU A 150 16.92 -19.62 -6.75
C LEU A 150 18.27 -20.17 -7.23
N VAL A 151 19.38 -19.72 -6.65
CA VAL A 151 20.73 -20.22 -6.99
C VAL A 151 20.87 -21.71 -6.67
N ALA A 152 20.27 -22.21 -5.59
CA ALA A 152 20.31 -23.62 -5.23
C ALA A 152 19.44 -24.51 -6.12
N ALA A 153 18.48 -23.93 -6.83
CA ALA A 153 17.57 -24.63 -7.75
C ALA A 153 18.09 -24.66 -9.20
N GLU A 154 19.14 -23.91 -9.52
CA GLU A 154 19.87 -23.91 -10.80
C GLU A 154 20.99 -24.97 -10.83
#